data_AF-A0A921BP79-F1
#
_entry.id   AF-A0A921BP79-F1
#
_cell.length_a   1.000
_cell.length_b   1.000
_cell.length_c   1.000
_cell.angle_alpha   90.00
_cell.angle_beta   90.00
_cell.angle_gamma   90.00
#
_symmetry.space_group_name_H-M   'P 1'
#
loop_
_entity.id
_entity.type
_entity.pdbx_description
1 polymer ?
#
loop_
_entity_poly.entity_id
_entity_poly.type
_entity_poly.pdbx_seq_one_letter_code
_entity_poly.pdbx_strand_id
1 'polypeptide(L)' 'MQGLVVQNPVKMGTRCDDTGRSPWGKTVAKRIDTGVALVTSENMAQPEMQELLNPPLEKYLGTGN' A
#
# COMPACT_ATOMS: atom_id res chain seq x y z
N MET A 1 8.39 18.67 -16.39
CA MET A 1 7.45 17.85 -15.58
C MET A 1 8.27 17.11 -14.54
N GLN A 2 7.97 17.29 -13.26
CA GLN A 2 8.52 16.47 -12.17
C GLN A 2 7.40 15.58 -11.65
N GLY A 3 7.71 14.31 -11.39
CA GLY A 3 6.76 13.35 -10.85
C GLY A 3 7.50 12.27 -10.06
N LEU A 4 6.83 11.69 -9.09
CA LEU A 4 7.34 10.62 -8.24
C LEU A 4 6.55 9.35 -8.51
N VAL A 5 7.26 8.25 -8.80
CA VAL A 5 6.62 6.93 -8.84
C VAL A 5 6.52 6.42 -7.41
N VAL A 6 5.30 6.30 -6.92
CA VAL A 6 4.99 5.91 -5.54
C VAL A 6 4.45 4.48 -5.51
N GLN A 7 4.96 3.70 -4.55
CA GLN A 7 4.50 2.33 -4.28
C GLN A 7 3.41 2.32 -3.21
N ASN A 8 2.75 1.18 -2.99
CA ASN A 8 1.75 1.02 -1.92
C ASN A 8 2.24 0.08 -0.79
N PRO A 9 3.04 0.58 0.18
CA PRO A 9 3.61 -0.24 1.25
C PRO A 9 2.59 -0.80 2.24
N VAL A 10 1.51 -0.06 2.51
CA VAL A 10 0.42 -0.55 3.38
C VAL A 10 -0.22 -1.80 2.76
N LYS A 11 -0.59 -1.74 1.48
CA LYS A 11 -1.15 -2.90 0.76
C LYS A 11 -0.15 -4.05 0.66
N MET A 12 1.15 -3.77 0.47
CA MET A 12 2.19 -4.81 0.52
C MET A 12 2.18 -5.54 1.87
N GLY A 13 2.22 -4.80 2.98
CA GLY A 13 2.21 -5.36 4.33
C GLY A 13 0.97 -6.21 4.61
N THR A 14 -0.23 -5.69 4.33
CA THR A 14 -1.48 -6.44 4.54
C THR A 14 -1.52 -7.74 3.73
N ARG A 15 -1.09 -7.69 2.45
CA ARG A 15 -1.07 -8.89 1.60
C ARG A 15 -0.05 -9.92 2.06
N CYS A 16 1.10 -9.48 2.58
CA CYS A 16 2.07 -10.36 3.20
C CYS A 16 1.52 -11.04 4.46
N ASP A 17 0.83 -10.30 5.34
CA ASP A 17 0.18 -10.88 6.53
C ASP A 17 -0.89 -11.91 6.17
N ASP A 18 -1.80 -11.57 5.25
CA ASP A 18 -2.87 -12.48 4.77
C ASP A 18 -2.28 -13.78 4.20
N THR A 19 -1.19 -13.65 3.45
CA THR A 19 -0.48 -14.79 2.87
C THR A 19 0.21 -15.62 3.95
N GLY A 20 0.88 -14.99 4.91
CA GLY A 20 1.55 -15.67 6.03
C GLY A 20 0.59 -16.38 6.99
N ARG A 21 -0.64 -15.87 7.14
CA ARG A 21 -1.69 -16.46 7.98
C ARG A 21 -2.56 -17.48 7.26
N SER A 22 -2.34 -17.71 5.96
CA SER A 22 -3.11 -18.67 5.19
C SER A 22 -2.93 -20.09 5.75
N PRO A 23 -4.00 -20.89 5.91
CA PRO A 23 -3.90 -22.25 6.41
C PRO A 23 -2.94 -23.11 5.58
N TRP A 24 -2.25 -24.03 6.24
CA TRP A 24 -1.40 -25.01 5.56
C TRP A 24 -2.18 -25.77 4.48
N GLY A 25 -1.56 -25.89 3.30
CA GLY A 25 -2.19 -26.53 2.14
C GLY A 25 -3.08 -25.61 1.29
N LYS A 26 -3.37 -24.37 1.72
CA LYS A 26 -3.96 -23.39 0.81
C LYS A 26 -2.92 -22.88 -0.18
N THR A 27 -3.33 -22.83 -1.45
CA THR A 27 -2.52 -22.20 -2.50
C THR A 27 -2.65 -20.68 -2.39
N VAL A 28 -1.51 -20.00 -2.31
CA VAL A 28 -1.40 -18.54 -2.37
C VAL A 28 -0.78 -18.14 -3.71
N ALA A 29 -1.11 -16.94 -4.19
CA ALA A 29 -0.55 -16.44 -5.44
C ALA A 29 0.97 -16.23 -5.31
N LYS A 30 1.75 -16.71 -6.28
CA LYS A 30 3.21 -16.55 -6.29
C LYS A 30 3.67 -15.11 -6.48
N ARG A 31 2.83 -14.26 -7.08
CA ARG A 31 3.08 -12.84 -7.32
C ARG A 31 1.77 -12.09 -7.08
N ILE A 32 1.86 -10.98 -6.37
CA ILE A 32 0.72 -10.11 -6.06
C ILE A 32 1.10 -8.71 -6.52
N ASP A 33 0.33 -8.16 -7.46
CA ASP A 33 0.50 -6.77 -7.89
C ASP A 33 -0.14 -5.83 -6.86
N THR A 34 0.69 -5.03 -6.21
CA THR A 34 0.23 -4.03 -5.25
C THR A 34 -0.07 -2.68 -5.89
N GLY A 35 0.30 -2.50 -7.16
CA GLY A 35 0.15 -1.27 -7.91
C GLY A 35 1.25 -0.26 -7.60
N VAL A 36 1.44 0.66 -8.54
CA VAL A 36 2.28 1.85 -8.45
C VAL A 36 1.53 3.03 -9.06
N ALA A 37 1.77 4.23 -8.57
CA ALA A 37 1.15 5.45 -9.08
C ALA A 37 2.20 6.49 -9.47
N LEU A 38 2.01 7.17 -10.59
CA LEU A 38 2.78 8.38 -10.91
C LEU A 38 2.09 9.57 -10.24
N VAL A 39 2.73 10.12 -9.21
CA VAL A 39 2.28 11.31 -8.51
C VAL A 39 2.94 12.53 -9.15
N THR A 40 2.13 13.51 -9.52
CA THR A 40 2.55 14.83 -10.00
C THR A 40 1.91 15.91 -9.16
N SER A 41 2.36 17.15 -9.33
CA SER A 41 1.74 18.30 -8.67
C SER A 41 0.25 18.45 -9.01
N GLU A 42 -0.18 18.01 -10.20
CA GLU A 42 -1.59 18.14 -10.62
C GLU A 42 -2.51 17.13 -9.93
N ASN A 43 -2.00 15.96 -9.55
CA ASN A 43 -2.83 14.89 -8.98
C ASN A 43 -2.58 14.63 -7.49
N MET A 44 -1.51 15.17 -6.89
CA MET A 44 -1.12 14.83 -5.52
C MET A 44 -2.18 15.15 -4.46
N ALA A 45 -3.07 16.12 -4.70
CA ALA A 45 -4.14 16.49 -3.78
C ALA A 45 -5.38 15.59 -3.89
N GLN A 46 -5.44 14.69 -4.88
CA GLN A 46 -6.56 13.76 -5.01
C GLN A 46 -6.56 12.76 -3.83
N PRO A 47 -7.75 12.34 -3.35
CA PRO A 47 -7.85 11.46 -2.19
C PRO A 47 -7.01 10.18 -2.31
N GLU A 48 -7.00 9.55 -3.47
CA GLU A 48 -6.25 8.32 -3.73
C GLU A 48 -4.73 8.53 -3.63
N MET A 49 -4.23 9.68 -4.08
CA MET A 49 -2.80 10.02 -3.96
C MET A 49 -2.45 10.40 -2.53
N GLN A 50 -3.35 11.07 -1.81
CA GLN A 50 -3.16 11.37 -0.39
C GLN A 50 -3.11 10.10 0.46
N GLU A 51 -3.88 9.06 0.15
CA GLU A 51 -3.76 7.77 0.84
C GLU A 51 -2.39 7.09 0.62
N LEU A 52 -1.77 7.30 -0.54
CA LEU A 52 -0.43 6.77 -0.85
C LEU A 52 0.69 7.61 -0.24
N LEU A 53 0.55 8.94 -0.25
CA LEU A 53 1.55 9.89 0.23
C LEU A 53 1.53 10.04 1.76
N ASN A 54 0.33 10.10 2.33
CA ASN A 54 0.05 10.33 3.75
C ASN A 54 -0.95 9.29 4.26
N PRO A 55 -0.62 7.98 4.22
CA PRO A 55 -1.51 6.96 4.72
C PRO A 55 -1.85 7.22 6.21
N PRO A 56 -3.09 7.01 6.66
CA PRO A 56 -3.47 7.21 8.05
C PRO A 56 -2.86 6.13 8.93
N LEU A 57 -1.58 6.25 9.29
CA LEU A 57 -0.79 5.21 9.95
C LEU A 57 -1.40 4.76 11.28
N GLU A 58 -2.01 5.66 12.04
CA GLU A 58 -2.70 5.33 13.29
C GLU A 58 -3.81 4.29 13.11
N LYS A 59 -4.50 4.28 11.96
CA LYS A 59 -5.50 3.27 11.61
C LYS A 59 -4.89 1.88 11.51
N TYR A 60 -3.64 1.78 11.07
CA TYR A 60 -2.97 0.51 10.79
C TYR A 60 -2.05 0.04 11.92
N LEU A 61 -1.46 0.98 12.67
CA LEU A 61 -0.43 0.72 13.68
C LEU A 61 -0.92 1.02 15.11
N GLY A 62 -2.08 1.67 15.28
CA GLY A 62 -2.56 2.17 16.56
C GLY A 62 -1.85 3.46 17.00
N THR A 63 -2.31 4.05 18.11
CA THR A 63 -1.64 5.20 18.75
C THR A 63 -0.51 4.69 19.64
N GLY A 64 0.73 4.75 19.16
CA GLY A 64 1.91 4.44 19.96
C GLY A 64 3.12 3.99 19.16
N ASN A 65 4.02 4.95 18.89
CA ASN A 65 5.47 4.74 19.01
C ASN A 65 5.91 5.53 20.25
#